data_AF-A0A947NR25-F1
#
_entry.id   AF-A0A947NR25-F1
#
_cell.length_a   1.000
_cell.length_b   1.000
_cell.length_c   1.000
_cell.angle_alpha   90.00
_cell.angle_beta   90.00
_cell.angle_gamma   90.00
#
_symmetry.space_group_name_H-M   'P 1'
#
loop_
_entity.id
_entity.type
_entity.pdbx_description
1 polymer ?
#
loop_
_entity_poly.entity_id
_entity_poly.type
_entity_poly.pdbx_seq_one_letter_code
_entity_poly.pdbx_strand_id
1 'polypeptide(L)' 'MNGTGLDFERPILELEQKIKELKSFSSGRKIDLGDEINKFEDKLKMLKQEIFGNLTPWQKVQIARHPKRP' A
#
# COMPACT_ATOMS: atom_id res chain seq x y z
N MET A 1 14.82 14.94 -7.95
CA MET A 1 13.57 14.72 -7.20
C MET A 1 13.21 13.24 -7.36
N ASN A 2 13.64 12.37 -6.45
CA ASN A 2 13.34 10.93 -6.56
C ASN A 2 12.38 10.58 -5.43
N GLY A 3 11.08 10.63 -5.74
CA GLY A 3 10.03 10.15 -4.85
C GLY A 3 10.33 8.72 -4.44
N THR A 4 10.37 8.50 -3.13
CA THR A 4 10.58 7.20 -2.48
C THR A 4 9.35 6.32 -2.65
N GLY A 5 9.07 5.88 -3.87
CA GLY A 5 7.98 4.98 -4.20
C GLY A 5 8.25 4.40 -5.58
N LEU A 6 8.44 3.09 -5.65
CA LEU A 6 8.67 2.43 -6.93
C LEU A 6 7.36 2.41 -7.73
N ASP A 7 7.42 2.46 -9.06
CA ASP A 7 6.18 2.56 -9.88
C ASP A 7 5.20 1.41 -9.62
N PHE A 8 5.72 0.24 -9.27
CA PHE A 8 4.92 -0.93 -8.91
C PHE A 8 4.35 -0.88 -7.49
N GLU A 9 4.80 0.05 -6.64
CA GLU A 9 4.24 0.29 -5.30
C GLU A 9 3.12 1.32 -5.31
N ARG A 10 2.92 2.07 -6.40
CA ARG A 10 1.83 3.04 -6.55
C ARG A 10 0.45 2.48 -6.17
N PRO A 11 0.00 1.31 -6.68
CA PRO A 11 -1.33 0.80 -6.35
C PRO A 11 -1.45 0.38 -4.87
N ILE A 12 -0.34 0.04 -4.21
CA ILE A 12 -0.30 -0.24 -2.77
C ILE A 12 -0.46 1.06 -1.99
N LEU A 13 0.29 2.10 -2.35
CA LEU A 13 0.27 3.40 -1.69
C LEU A 13 -1.11 4.06 -1.80
N GLU A 14 -1.74 4.01 -2.97
CA GLU A 14 -3.09 4.54 -3.18
C GLU A 14 -4.12 3.85 -2.27
N LEU A 15 -4.04 2.53 -2.15
CA LEU A 15 -4.94 1.76 -1.32
C LEU A 15 -4.70 2.01 0.18
N GLU A 16 -3.44 2.12 0.61
CA GLU A 16 -3.09 2.52 1.98
C GLU A 16 -3.59 3.91 2.33
N GLN A 17 -3.45 4.86 1.41
CA GLN A 17 -3.92 6.22 1.61
C GLN A 17 -5.45 6.26 1.74
N LYS A 18 -6.15 5.49 0.91
CA LYS A 18 -7.61 5.34 1.01
C LYS A 18 -8.04 4.70 2.34
N ILE A 19 -7.36 3.66 2.81
CA ILE A 19 -7.63 3.06 4.13
C ILE A 19 -7.42 4.08 5.26
N LYS A 20 -6.34 4.86 5.18
CA LYS A 20 -6.03 5.90 6.17
C LYS A 20 -7.10 6.99 6.20
N GLU A 21 -7.57 7.42 5.04
CA GLU A 21 -8.70 8.35 4.94
C GLU A 21 -9.96 7.75 5.56
N LEU A 22 -10.35 6.53 5.18
CA LEU A 22 -11.53 5.85 5.75
C LEU A 22 -11.45 5.72 7.26
N LYS A 23 -10.29 5.37 7.83
CA LYS A 23 -10.05 5.31 9.29
C LYS A 23 -10.23 6.68 9.95
N SER A 24 -9.73 7.74 9.33
CA SER A 24 -9.88 9.11 9.80
C SER A 24 -11.35 9.56 9.79
N PHE A 25 -12.07 9.25 8.70
CA PHE A 25 -13.50 9.55 8.56
C PHE A 25 -14.38 8.76 9.53
N SER A 26 -14.10 7.48 9.75
CA SER A 26 -14.83 6.62 10.70
C SER A 26 -14.71 7.16 12.13
N SER A 27 -13.48 7.56 12.52
CA SER A 27 -13.20 8.13 13.84
C SER A 27 -13.91 9.47 14.08
N GLY A 28 -14.07 10.29 13.02
CA GLY A 28 -14.69 11.61 13.12
C GLY A 28 -16.23 11.64 13.10
N ARG A 29 -16.89 10.59 12.57
CA ARG A 29 -18.35 10.62 12.34
C ARG A 29 -19.17 9.54 13.06
N LYS A 30 -18.56 8.69 13.91
CA LYS A 30 -19.21 7.50 14.49
C LYS A 30 -19.88 6.62 13.42
N ILE A 31 -19.30 6.59 12.22
CA ILE A 31 -19.75 5.68 11.15
C ILE A 31 -18.89 4.42 11.28
N ASP A 32 -19.55 3.28 11.44
CA ASP A 32 -18.86 2.00 11.45
C ASP A 32 -18.47 1.62 10.02
N LEU A 33 -17.20 1.90 9.69
CA LEU A 33 -16.57 1.49 8.44
C LEU A 33 -15.60 0.31 8.67
N GLY A 34 -15.68 -0.35 9.84
CA GLY A 34 -14.74 -1.41 10.22
C GLY A 34 -14.70 -2.55 9.21
N ASP A 35 -15.86 -3.04 8.77
CA ASP A 35 -15.95 -4.10 7.77
C ASP A 35 -15.37 -3.70 6.41
N GLU A 36 -15.57 -2.45 6.01
CA GLU A 36 -15.07 -1.95 4.72
C GLU A 36 -13.56 -1.72 4.77
N ILE A 37 -13.05 -1.20 5.88
CA ILE A 37 -11.62 -1.07 6.17
C ILE A 37 -10.96 -2.46 6.16
N ASN A 38 -11.54 -3.44 6.82
CA ASN A 38 -11.02 -4.81 6.84
C ASN A 38 -10.94 -5.40 5.43
N LYS A 39 -11.97 -5.24 4.61
CA LYS A 39 -11.95 -5.67 3.19
C LYS A 39 -10.84 -4.99 2.39
N PHE A 40 -10.63 -3.69 2.60
CA PHE A 40 -9.54 -2.97 1.93
C PHE A 40 -8.16 -3.41 2.43
N GLU A 41 -8.00 -3.72 3.71
CA GLU A 41 -6.75 -4.25 4.28
C GLU A 41 -6.43 -5.65 3.75
N ASP A 42 -7.43 -6.53 3.64
CA ASP A 42 -7.24 -7.86 3.02
C ASP A 42 -6.84 -7.73 1.56
N LYS A 43 -7.51 -6.84 0.81
CA LYS A 43 -7.14 -6.54 -0.58
C LYS A 43 -5.73 -5.97 -0.69
N LEU A 44 -5.33 -5.11 0.24
CA LEU A 44 -3.97 -4.57 0.32
C LEU A 44 -2.95 -5.68 0.52
N LYS A 45 -3.22 -6.62 1.42
CA LYS A 45 -2.33 -7.75 1.71
C LYS A 45 -2.17 -8.65 0.50
N MET A 46 -3.27 -8.97 -0.20
CA MET A 46 -3.24 -9.76 -1.43
C MET A 46 -2.43 -9.05 -2.52
N LEU A 47 -2.71 -7.76 -2.74
CA LEU A 47 -2.02 -6.95 -3.75
C LEU A 47 -0.52 -6.82 -3.47
N LYS A 48 -0.13 -6.63 -2.20
CA LYS A 48 1.27 -6.68 -1.78
C LYS A 48 1.90 -8.03 -2.13
N GLN A 49 1.26 -9.13 -1.77
CA GLN A 49 1.81 -10.46 -2.07
C GLN A 49 1.94 -10.71 -3.57
N GLU A 50 0.99 -10.26 -4.38
CA GLU A 50 1.03 -10.40 -5.83
C GLU A 50 2.16 -9.58 -6.44
N ILE A 51 2.31 -8.31 -6.05
CA ILE A 51 3.34 -7.42 -6.56
C ILE A 51 4.73 -7.88 -6.12
N PHE A 52 4.93 -8.13 -4.83
CA PHE A 52 6.21 -8.59 -4.29
C PHE A 52 6.55 -10.03 -4.73
N GLY A 53 5.55 -10.87 -5.00
CA GLY A 53 5.71 -12.22 -5.53
C GLY A 53 6.09 -12.27 -7.00
N ASN A 54 5.58 -11.33 -7.81
CA ASN A 54 5.81 -11.26 -9.26
C ASN A 54 6.85 -10.21 -9.67
N LEU A 55 7.74 -9.79 -8.76
CA LEU A 55 8.76 -8.80 -9.08
C LEU A 55 9.70 -9.30 -10.17
N THR A 56 9.82 -8.51 -11.23
CA THR A 56 10.85 -8.69 -12.25
C THR A 56 12.25 -8.50 -11.65
N PRO A 57 13.30 -9.09 -12.25
CA PRO A 57 14.68 -8.92 -11.80
C PRO A 57 15.08 -7.44 -11.66
N TRP A 58 14.62 -6.57 -12.56
CA TRP A 58 14.88 -5.13 -12.49
C TRP A 58 14.18 -4.45 -11.30
N GLN A 59 12.92 -4.79 -11.04
CA GLN A 59 12.18 -4.28 -9.88
C GLN A 59 12.84 -4.70 -8.56
N LYS A 60 13.35 -5.93 -8.46
CA LYS A 60 14.14 -6.39 -7.30
C LYS A 60 15.39 -5.55 -7.10
N VAL A 61 16.09 -5.19 -8.18
CA VAL A 61 17.27 -4.29 -8.12
C VAL A 61 16.85 -2.89 -7.68
N GLN A 62 15.71 -2.37 -8.14
CA GLN A 62 15.19 -1.07 -7.70
C GLN A 62 14.89 -1.06 -6.19
N ILE A 63 14.31 -2.13 -5.62
CA ILE A 63 14.11 -2.28 -4.17
C ILE A 63 15.46 -2.34 -3.45
N ALA A 64 16.42 -3.11 -3.97
CA ALA A 64 17.72 -3.27 -3.34
C ALA A 64 18.53 -1.97 -3.31
N ARG A 65 18.32 -1.08 -4.27
CA ARG A 65 18.92 0.26 -4.36
C ARG A 65 18.15 1.32 -3.58
N HIS A 66 17.04 0.96 -2.93
CA HIS A 66 16.23 1.93 -2.21
C HIS A 66 17.01 2.47 -0.99
N PRO A 67 17.21 3.80 -0.88
CA PRO A 67 18.09 4.41 0.12
C PRO A 67 17.59 4.25 1.57
N LYS A 68 16.33 3.85 1.74
CA LYS A 68 15.65 3.67 3.02
C LYS A 68 15.53 2.20 3.44
N ARG A 69 16.23 1.29 2.74
CA ARG A 69 16.38 -0.10 3.19
C ARG A 69 17.29 -0.07 4.43
N PRO A 70 16.90 -0.70 5.56
CA PRO A 70 17.82 -0.88 6.69
C PRO A 70 19.05 -1.70 6.28
#